data_AF-X1Q6A3-F1
#
_entry.id   AF-X1Q6A3-F1
#
_cell.length_a   1.000
_cell.length_b   1.000
_cell.length_c   1.000
_cell.angle_alpha   90.00
_cell.angle_beta   90.00
_cell.angle_gamma   90.00
#
_symmetry.space_group_name_H-M   'P 1'
#
loop_
_entity.id
_entity.type
_entity.pdbx_description
1 polymer ?
#
loop_
_entity_poly.entity_id
_entity_poly.type
_entity_poly.pdbx_seq_one_letter_code
_entity_poly.pdbx_strand_id
1 'polypeptide(L)'
;MLTLTFLSVKQLDKEYIKWARNCFRKLRRRKVMASCWGGIYSFEVTHSVEYGWHLHIHSLIGSGYIDQGDLSREWQKITGACVVDIRAVSGPDKWAAVKEVVKYPAKAASFLGEPALVNEFLLATEGVNLAYGFGALYR
;
A
#
# COMPACT_ATOMS: atom_id res chain seq x y z
N MET A 1 10.32 -6.39 -0.76
CA MET A 1 9.29 -5.44 -1.21
C MET A 1 7.94 -6.13 -1.06
N LEU A 2 6.95 -5.41 -0.57
CA LEU A 2 5.59 -5.90 -0.33
C LEU A 2 4.59 -4.92 -0.97
N THR A 3 3.71 -5.43 -1.81
CA THR A 3 2.56 -4.71 -2.35
C THR A 3 1.28 -5.35 -1.83
N LEU A 4 0.40 -4.54 -1.24
CA LEU A 4 -0.92 -4.95 -0.77
C LEU A 4 -1.97 -4.23 -1.58
N THR A 5 -2.90 -4.96 -2.18
CA THR A 5 -3.97 -4.40 -3.02
C THR A 5 -5.30 -4.42 -2.27
N PHE A 6 -6.05 -3.32 -2.34
CA PHE A 6 -7.40 -3.24 -1.82
C PHE A 6 -8.43 -3.53 -2.93
N LEU A 7 -9.68 -3.83 -2.56
CA LEU A 7 -10.77 -3.85 -3.53
C LEU A 7 -10.99 -2.44 -4.09
N SER A 8 -11.38 -2.35 -5.36
CA SER A 8 -11.69 -1.07 -5.99
C SER A 8 -12.96 -0.46 -5.40
N VAL A 9 -12.99 0.86 -5.31
CA VAL A 9 -14.15 1.60 -4.78
C VAL A 9 -14.56 2.71 -5.75
N LYS A 10 -15.87 3.00 -5.83
CA LYS A 10 -16.39 4.05 -6.71
C LYS A 10 -16.11 5.46 -6.20
N GLN A 11 -15.92 5.62 -4.89
CA GLN A 11 -15.61 6.88 -4.25
C GLN A 11 -14.42 6.72 -3.32
N LEU A 12 -13.53 7.69 -3.34
CA LEU A 12 -12.37 7.80 -2.47
C LEU A 12 -12.60 8.96 -1.50
N ASP A 13 -12.53 8.66 -0.21
CA ASP A 13 -12.60 9.68 0.84
C ASP A 13 -11.48 9.51 1.86
N LYS A 14 -11.40 10.49 2.76
CA LYS A 14 -10.39 10.56 3.81
C LYS A 14 -10.49 9.39 4.80
N GLU A 15 -11.70 8.92 5.07
CA GLU A 15 -11.94 7.82 5.99
C GLU A 15 -11.52 6.48 5.39
N TYR A 16 -11.66 6.30 4.07
CA TYR A 16 -11.17 5.13 3.35
C TYR A 16 -9.65 5.04 3.42
N ILE A 17 -8.92 6.14 3.23
CA ILE A 17 -7.44 6.15 3.34
C ILE A 17 -7.01 5.82 4.79
N LYS A 18 -7.67 6.41 5.80
CA LYS A 18 -7.40 6.11 7.21
C LYS A 18 -7.71 4.65 7.55
N TRP A 19 -8.81 4.10 7.02
CA TRP A 19 -9.20 2.71 7.16
C TRP A 19 -8.14 1.79 6.53
N ALA A 20 -7.70 2.07 5.30
CA ALA A 20 -6.68 1.31 4.60
C ALA A 20 -5.35 1.28 5.37
N ARG A 21 -4.93 2.43 5.93
CA ARG A 21 -3.79 2.51 6.85
C ARG A 21 -3.98 1.60 8.06
N ASN A 22 -5.17 1.61 8.66
CA ASN A 22 -5.49 0.77 9.80
C ASN A 22 -5.49 -0.72 9.45
N CYS A 23 -5.88 -1.11 8.25
CA CYS A 23 -5.78 -2.49 7.75
C CYS A 23 -4.33 -2.97 7.71
N PHE A 24 -3.40 -2.18 7.16
CA PHE A 24 -1.99 -2.53 7.21
C PHE A 24 -1.46 -2.56 8.65
N ARG A 25 -1.88 -1.60 9.50
CA ARG A 25 -1.55 -1.60 10.93
C ARG A 25 -2.02 -2.88 11.64
N LYS A 26 -3.17 -3.45 11.26
CA LYS A 26 -3.68 -4.74 11.77
C LYS A 26 -2.83 -5.91 11.25
N LEU A 27 -2.53 -5.94 9.95
CA LEU A 27 -1.72 -6.99 9.32
C LEU A 27 -0.34 -7.12 9.99
N ARG A 28 0.33 -5.99 10.25
CA ARG A 28 1.64 -5.95 10.93
C ARG A 28 1.65 -6.54 12.34
N ARG A 29 0.48 -6.75 12.96
CA ARG A 29 0.34 -7.41 14.27
C ARG A 29 -0.07 -8.88 14.18
N ARG A 30 -0.26 -9.42 12.97
CA ARG A 30 -0.57 -10.83 12.74
C ARG A 30 0.71 -11.68 12.77
N LYS A 31 0.56 -12.96 13.09
CA LYS A 31 1.68 -13.91 13.19
C LYS A 31 2.48 -14.03 11.89
N VAL A 32 1.84 -13.88 10.74
CA VAL A 32 2.52 -13.89 9.42
C VAL A 32 3.56 -12.77 9.28
N MET A 33 3.42 -11.67 10.02
CA MET A 33 4.37 -10.54 10.06
C MET A 33 5.32 -10.60 11.27
N ALA A 34 5.34 -11.68 12.06
CA ALA A 34 6.13 -11.74 13.29
C ALA A 34 7.65 -11.62 13.05
N SER A 35 8.13 -12.01 11.88
CA SER A 35 9.53 -11.87 11.48
C SER A 35 9.87 -10.49 10.91
N CYS A 36 8.90 -9.56 10.79
CA CYS A 36 9.10 -8.21 10.27
C CYS A 36 9.48 -7.25 11.40
N TRP A 37 10.63 -6.58 11.27
CA TRP A 37 11.13 -5.64 12.29
C TRP A 37 10.86 -4.17 11.98
N GLY A 38 10.62 -3.83 10.71
CA GLY A 38 10.30 -2.45 10.33
C GLY A 38 10.28 -2.24 8.83
N GLY A 39 9.96 -1.01 8.43
CA GLY A 39 9.80 -0.67 7.02
C GLY A 39 9.41 0.77 6.77
N ILE A 40 9.46 1.14 5.50
CA ILE A 40 8.77 2.31 4.96
C ILE A 40 7.65 1.85 4.03
N TYR A 41 6.56 2.59 3.96
CA TYR A 41 5.47 2.32 3.03
C TYR A 41 4.80 3.59 2.55
N SER A 42 4.18 3.51 1.38
CA SER A 42 3.36 4.57 0.81
C SER A 42 2.07 4.01 0.22
N PHE A 43 1.11 4.89 0.00
CA PHE A 43 -0.10 4.57 -0.77
C PHE A 43 0.13 4.86 -2.26
N GLU A 44 -0.25 3.94 -3.15
CA GLU A 44 -0.43 4.24 -4.58
C GLU A 44 -1.93 4.28 -4.86
N VAL A 45 -2.41 5.41 -5.40
CA VAL A 45 -3.80 5.58 -5.83
C VAL A 45 -3.84 5.73 -7.33
N THR A 46 -4.66 4.90 -7.99
CA THR A 46 -4.97 5.01 -9.42
C THR A 46 -6.47 4.94 -9.63
N HIS A 47 -6.94 5.34 -10.81
CA HIS A 47 -8.35 5.24 -11.17
C HIS A 47 -8.49 4.56 -12.53
N SER A 48 -9.54 3.73 -12.69
CA SER A 48 -9.99 3.25 -13.98
C SER A 48 -11.48 3.50 -14.16
N VAL A 49 -11.89 3.78 -15.40
CA VAL A 49 -13.30 4.06 -15.74
C VAL A 49 -14.22 2.89 -15.35
N GLU A 50 -13.76 1.66 -15.56
CA GLU A 50 -14.55 0.45 -15.32
C GLU A 50 -14.75 0.17 -13.81
N TYR A 51 -13.69 0.29 -13.00
CA TYR A 51 -13.69 -0.22 -11.63
C TYR A 51 -13.64 0.88 -10.55
N GLY A 52 -13.32 2.12 -10.92
CA GLY A 52 -13.16 3.23 -9.98
C GLY A 52 -11.74 3.36 -9.44
N TRP A 53 -11.63 3.75 -8.17
CA TRP A 53 -10.36 3.94 -7.46
C TRP A 53 -9.74 2.62 -7.03
N HIS A 54 -8.45 2.45 -7.34
CA HIS A 54 -7.61 1.35 -6.91
C HIS A 54 -6.57 1.87 -5.93
N LEU A 55 -6.61 1.34 -4.73
CA LEU A 55 -5.67 1.67 -3.66
C LEU A 55 -4.70 0.52 -3.47
N HIS A 56 -3.42 0.85 -3.36
CA HIS A 56 -2.36 -0.09 -3.00
C HIS A 56 -1.51 0.48 -1.88
N ILE A 57 -0.91 -0.40 -1.09
CA ILE A 57 0.20 -0.06 -0.20
C ILE A 57 1.46 -0.72 -0.73
N HIS A 58 2.46 0.09 -1.07
CA HIS A 58 3.80 -0.39 -1.42
C HIS A 58 4.71 -0.21 -0.21
N SER A 59 5.43 -1.26 0.16
CA SER A 59 6.26 -1.30 1.37
C SER A 59 7.63 -1.91 1.10
N LEU A 60 8.67 -1.25 1.63
CA LEU A 60 10.00 -1.83 1.75
C LEU A 60 10.17 -2.20 3.22
N ILE A 61 10.22 -3.51 3.48
CA ILE A 61 10.26 -4.06 4.83
C ILE A 61 11.54 -4.85 5.04
N GLY A 62 12.08 -4.77 6.24
CA GLY A 62 13.04 -5.73 6.75
C GLY A 62 12.28 -6.85 7.46
N SER A 63 12.44 -8.08 6.95
CA SER A 63 11.81 -9.26 7.51
C SER A 63 12.63 -10.53 7.27
N GLY A 64 12.35 -11.56 8.06
CA GLY A 64 12.64 -12.94 7.64
C GLY A 64 11.77 -13.37 6.46
N TYR A 65 11.79 -14.66 6.13
CA TYR A 65 10.87 -15.22 5.15
C TYR A 65 9.42 -15.02 5.59
N ILE A 66 8.57 -14.65 4.63
CA ILE A 66 7.13 -14.49 4.79
C ILE A 66 6.48 -15.25 3.63
N ASP A 67 5.63 -16.23 3.95
CA ASP A 67 4.88 -16.98 2.95
C ASP A 67 3.79 -16.08 2.33
N GLN A 68 3.79 -15.99 1.00
CA GLN A 68 2.84 -15.14 0.26
C GLN A 68 1.39 -15.63 0.38
N GLY A 69 1.18 -16.95 0.47
CA GLY A 69 -0.15 -17.54 0.62
C GLY A 69 -0.77 -17.25 1.98
N ASP A 70 0.02 -17.39 3.06
CA ASP A 70 -0.38 -16.98 4.41
C ASP A 70 -0.68 -15.48 4.46
N LEU A 71 0.17 -14.67 3.83
CA LEU A 71 -0.01 -13.23 3.78
C LEU A 71 -1.30 -12.84 3.06
N SER A 72 -1.57 -13.48 1.91
CA SER A 72 -2.81 -13.32 1.14
C SER A 72 -4.05 -13.68 1.96
N ARG A 73 -4.02 -14.81 2.68
CA ARG A 73 -5.12 -15.25 3.56
C ARG A 73 -5.39 -14.25 4.68
N GLU A 74 -4.34 -13.77 5.35
CA GLU A 74 -4.50 -12.78 6.42
C GLU A 74 -4.97 -11.42 5.87
N TRP A 75 -4.52 -11.04 4.68
CA TRP A 75 -5.01 -9.83 4.02
C TRP A 75 -6.49 -9.93 3.68
N GLN A 76 -6.93 -11.06 3.11
CA GLN A 76 -8.35 -11.31 2.80
C GLN A 76 -9.23 -11.24 4.05
N LYS A 77 -8.76 -11.77 5.20
CA LYS A 77 -9.50 -11.67 6.47
C LYS A 77 -9.64 -10.22 6.96
N ILE A 78 -8.71 -9.33 6.62
CA ILE A 78 -8.70 -7.94 7.08
C ILE A 78 -9.52 -7.04 6.16
N THR A 79 -9.40 -7.23 4.83
CA THR A 79 -9.91 -6.28 3.82
C THR A 79 -10.91 -6.88 2.85
N GLY A 80 -11.04 -8.20 2.79
CA GLY A 80 -11.75 -8.92 1.73
C GLY A 80 -10.93 -9.10 0.45
N ALA A 81 -9.82 -8.39 0.27
CA ALA A 81 -8.92 -8.53 -0.88
C ALA A 81 -7.82 -9.58 -0.61
N CYS A 82 -7.52 -10.43 -1.59
CA CYS A 82 -6.47 -11.45 -1.46
C CYS A 82 -5.18 -11.12 -2.24
N VAL A 83 -5.18 -10.09 -3.08
CA VAL A 83 -4.06 -9.78 -3.95
C VAL A 83 -2.93 -9.13 -3.14
N VAL A 84 -1.82 -9.85 -3.04
CA VAL A 84 -0.57 -9.40 -2.41
C VAL A 84 0.61 -9.87 -3.27
N ASP A 85 1.68 -9.08 -3.30
CA ASP A 85 2.96 -9.44 -3.93
C ASP A 85 4.07 -9.22 -2.90
N ILE A 86 4.88 -10.24 -2.63
CA ILE A 86 6.03 -10.13 -1.75
C ILE A 86 7.25 -10.76 -2.40
N ARG A 87 8.31 -9.96 -2.52
CA ARG A 87 9.55 -10.37 -3.20
C ARG A 87 10.76 -9.95 -2.39
N ALA A 88 11.74 -10.84 -2.31
CA ALA A 88 13.05 -10.50 -1.76
C ALA A 88 13.72 -9.45 -2.64
N VAL A 89 14.46 -8.53 -2.02
CA VAL A 89 15.22 -7.49 -2.73
C VAL A 89 16.70 -7.81 -2.53
N SER A 90 17.43 -8.06 -3.62
CA SER A 90 18.84 -8.46 -3.59
C SER A 90 19.70 -7.60 -4.53
N GLY A 91 20.97 -7.41 -4.17
CA GLY A 91 22.00 -6.83 -5.07
C GLY A 91 21.65 -5.45 -5.64
N PRO A 92 21.73 -5.24 -6.98
CA PRO A 92 21.55 -3.95 -7.65
C PRO A 92 20.10 -3.41 -7.60
N ASP A 93 19.13 -4.25 -7.28
CA ASP A 93 17.70 -3.91 -7.31
C ASP A 93 17.23 -3.11 -6.09
N LYS A 94 18.11 -2.84 -5.12
CA LYS A 94 17.79 -2.06 -3.92
C LYS A 94 17.19 -0.70 -4.28
N TRP A 95 17.78 -0.02 -5.27
CA TRP A 95 17.29 1.30 -5.68
C TRP A 95 15.98 1.23 -6.46
N ALA A 96 15.77 0.17 -7.24
CA ALA A 96 14.49 -0.09 -7.89
C ALA A 96 13.38 -0.34 -6.86
N ALA A 97 13.66 -1.11 -5.81
CA ALA A 97 12.71 -1.37 -4.73
C ALA A 97 12.41 -0.11 -3.89
N VAL A 98 13.42 0.72 -3.60
CA VAL A 98 13.20 2.02 -2.96
C VAL A 98 12.33 2.89 -3.86
N LYS A 99 12.67 3.03 -5.15
CA LYS A 99 11.87 3.77 -6.13
C LYS A 99 10.43 3.27 -6.16
N GLU A 100 10.19 1.97 -6.10
CA GLU A 100 8.83 1.43 -6.15
C GLU A 100 8.02 1.76 -4.88
N VAL A 101 8.67 1.98 -3.75
CA VAL A 101 8.02 2.34 -2.48
C VAL A 101 7.90 3.83 -2.29
N VAL A 102 8.85 4.61 -2.84
CA VAL A 102 8.76 6.07 -2.85
C VAL A 102 8.09 6.60 -4.10
N LYS A 103 7.72 5.75 -5.08
CA LYS A 103 6.97 6.21 -6.25
C LYS A 103 5.63 6.71 -5.72
N TYR A 104 5.45 8.00 -5.99
CA TYR A 104 4.42 8.94 -5.60
C TYR A 104 3.12 8.38 -5.00
N PRO A 105 2.54 9.10 -4.03
CA PRO A 105 1.12 8.97 -3.70
C PRO A 105 0.17 9.28 -4.87
N ALA A 106 0.69 9.95 -5.90
CA ALA A 106 -0.04 10.45 -7.03
C ALA A 106 0.53 9.87 -8.32
N LYS A 107 0.20 8.62 -8.65
CA LYS A 107 0.16 8.19 -10.07
C LYS A 107 -1.06 8.80 -10.75
N ALA A 108 -1.18 10.12 -10.55
CA ALA A 108 -2.27 10.96 -11.02
C ALA A 108 -2.36 10.92 -12.55
N ALA A 109 -1.31 10.50 -13.26
CA ALA A 109 -1.33 10.29 -14.71
C ALA A 109 -2.56 9.51 -15.21
N SER A 110 -3.13 8.60 -14.41
CA SER A 110 -4.35 7.86 -14.78
C SER A 110 -5.65 8.68 -14.76
N PHE A 111 -5.70 9.81 -14.05
CA PHE A 111 -6.90 10.64 -13.88
C PHE A 111 -6.65 12.16 -13.93
N LEU A 112 -5.43 12.60 -14.29
CA LEU A 112 -5.07 14.03 -14.38
C LEU A 112 -5.93 14.81 -15.38
N GLY A 113 -6.43 14.13 -16.42
CA GLY A 113 -7.31 14.73 -17.43
C GLY A 113 -8.73 14.99 -16.94
N GLU A 114 -9.10 14.51 -15.75
CA GLU A 114 -10.47 14.56 -15.22
C GLU A 114 -10.52 15.40 -13.94
N PRO A 115 -10.89 16.70 -14.01
CA PRO A 115 -10.84 17.62 -12.88
C PRO A 115 -11.63 17.15 -11.65
N ALA A 116 -12.75 16.46 -11.86
CA ALA A 116 -13.57 15.91 -10.78
C ALA A 116 -12.81 14.84 -9.96
N LEU A 117 -12.10 13.93 -10.65
CA LEU A 117 -11.32 12.88 -10.00
C LEU A 117 -10.10 13.46 -9.29
N VAL A 118 -9.45 14.46 -9.89
CA VAL A 118 -8.36 15.20 -9.23
C VAL A 118 -8.85 15.84 -7.94
N ASN A 119 -10.00 16.52 -7.97
CA ASN A 119 -10.58 17.15 -6.77
C ASN A 119 -10.93 16.13 -5.69
N GLU A 120 -11.54 15.00 -6.05
CA GLU A 120 -11.86 13.93 -5.11
C GLU A 120 -10.60 13.36 -4.46
N PHE A 121 -9.55 13.09 -5.24
CA PHE A 121 -8.25 12.67 -4.71
C PHE A 121 -7.65 13.69 -3.75
N LEU A 122 -7.68 14.99 -4.10
CA LEU A 122 -7.16 16.06 -3.24
C LEU A 122 -7.91 16.11 -1.91
N LEU A 123 -9.26 16.07 -1.93
CA LEU A 123 -10.08 16.08 -0.72
C LEU A 123 -9.85 14.85 0.16
N ALA A 124 -9.71 13.67 -0.44
CA ALA A 124 -9.43 12.44 0.28
C ALA A 124 -8.06 12.46 0.98
N THR A 125 -7.06 13.05 0.32
CA THR A 125 -5.67 13.06 0.79
C THR A 125 -5.29 14.28 1.62
N GLU A 126 -6.09 15.34 1.60
CA GLU A 126 -5.84 16.57 2.34
C GLU A 126 -5.63 16.31 3.84
N GLY A 127 -4.49 16.74 4.38
CA GLY A 127 -4.15 16.56 5.79
C GLY A 127 -3.89 15.11 6.19
N VAL A 128 -3.78 14.18 5.23
CA VAL A 128 -3.40 12.79 5.45
C VAL A 128 -2.01 12.55 4.89
N ASN A 129 -1.09 12.09 5.74
CA ASN A 129 0.20 11.63 5.25
C ASN A 129 -0.01 10.35 4.42
N LEU A 130 0.67 10.23 3.28
CA LEU A 130 0.57 9.09 2.37
C LEU A 130 1.85 8.24 2.35
N ALA A 131 2.88 8.63 3.11
CA ALA A 131 4.12 7.87 3.26
C ALA A 131 4.54 7.82 4.74
N TYR A 132 4.89 6.64 5.22
CA TYR A 132 5.12 6.39 6.65
C TYR A 132 6.29 5.44 6.87
N GLY A 133 7.03 5.67 7.95
CA GLY A 133 7.92 4.68 8.56
C GLY A 133 7.21 3.88 9.65
N PHE A 134 7.72 2.69 9.96
CA PHE A 134 7.34 1.92 11.14
C PHE A 134 8.48 0.99 11.60
N GLY A 135 8.49 0.65 12.89
CA GLY A 135 9.51 -0.22 13.47
C GLY A 135 10.92 0.37 13.32
N ALA A 136 11.92 -0.50 13.20
CA ALA A 136 13.29 -0.12 12.89
C ALA A 136 13.68 -0.76 11.55
N LEU A 137 14.16 0.01 10.57
CA LEU A 137 14.59 -0.55 9.28
C LEU A 137 15.97 -1.22 9.35
N TYR A 138 16.75 -0.89 10.37
CA TYR A 138 18.08 -1.47 10.66
C TYR A 138 18.04 -2.21 12.00
N ARG A 139 18.58 -3.42 12.00
CA ARG A 139 18.87 -4.23 13.19
C ARG A 139 20.32 -4.70 13.12
#